data_AF-A0A168R363-F1
#
_entry.id   AF-A0A168R363-F1
#
_cell.length_a   1.000
_cell.length_b   1.000
_cell.length_c   1.000
_cell.angle_alpha   90.00
_cell.angle_beta   90.00
_cell.angle_gamma   90.00
#
_symmetry.space_group_name_H-M   'P 1'
#
loop_
_entity.id
_entity.type
_entity.pdbx_description
1 polymer ?
#
loop_
_entity_poly.entity_id
_entity_poly.type
_entity_poly.pdbx_seq_one_letter_code
_entity_poly.pdbx_strand_id
1 'polypeptide(L)'
;MMVKGTNANKTQLRIAISKTKTSALESGDREGTQLLDIMETLTKVSYSDAACTPNENESELTTYRRVVMVLDDILDGTMLKIKDVETICRASKAIGKDHEKLFGATIPLNAGFGRRIGMILSTKNVKLSSSEWKRSRTPIAKCLQQQSKNIRMNRAILPYLLALPIDQDDADNVFTVGMEWTGPIGYMSAVKTFEYAYSTVRCLYSLHLSL
;
A
#
# COMPACT_ATOMS: atom_id res chain seq x y z
N MET A 1 12.94 11.27 28.34
CA MET A 1 14.41 11.21 28.17
C MET A 1 14.69 10.40 26.91
N MET A 2 14.78 11.06 25.75
CA MET A 2 14.98 10.38 24.46
C MET A 2 16.44 9.97 24.32
N VAL A 3 16.71 8.68 24.15
CA VAL A 3 18.04 8.17 23.84
C VAL A 3 18.41 8.67 22.44
N LYS A 4 19.38 9.58 22.36
CA LYS A 4 20.06 9.92 21.10
C LYS A 4 20.78 8.64 20.62
N GLY A 5 20.12 7.85 19.78
CA GLY A 5 20.77 6.79 19.01
C GLY A 5 21.92 7.40 18.21
N THR A 6 23.13 6.96 18.49
CA THR A 6 24.38 7.53 18.01
C THR A 6 24.55 7.34 16.49
N ASN A 7 24.91 8.40 15.79
CA ASN A 7 25.22 8.43 14.34
C ASN A 7 26.24 7.34 13.92
N ALA A 8 27.07 6.88 14.87
CA ALA A 8 28.01 5.77 14.70
C ALA A 8 27.34 4.43 14.35
N ASN A 9 26.16 4.14 14.92
CA ASN A 9 25.45 2.88 14.70
C ASN A 9 24.85 2.80 13.28
N LYS A 10 24.36 3.94 12.75
CA LYS A 10 23.84 4.04 11.38
C LYS A 10 24.92 3.76 10.34
N THR A 11 26.08 4.40 10.49
CA THR A 11 27.19 4.22 9.55
C THR A 11 27.71 2.79 9.57
N GLN A 12 27.80 2.17 10.75
CA GLN A 12 28.17 0.77 10.89
C GLN A 12 27.16 -0.17 10.22
N LEU A 13 25.86 0.06 10.41
CA LEU A 13 24.81 -0.72 9.76
C LEU A 13 24.88 -0.59 8.23
N ARG A 14 25.05 0.62 7.70
CA ARG A 14 25.20 0.84 6.25
C ARG A 14 26.45 0.14 5.70
N ILE A 15 27.57 0.21 6.41
CA ILE A 15 28.81 -0.50 6.03
C ILE A 15 28.56 -2.01 6.01
N ALA A 16 27.87 -2.55 7.03
CA ALA A 16 27.56 -3.97 7.10
C ALA A 16 26.66 -4.41 5.93
N ILE A 17 25.57 -3.67 5.65
CA ILE A 17 24.68 -3.92 4.51
C ILE A 17 25.48 -3.89 3.20
N SER A 18 26.30 -2.86 2.97
CA SER A 18 27.09 -2.73 1.75
C SER A 18 28.07 -3.89 1.57
N LYS A 19 28.77 -4.33 2.63
CA LYS A 19 29.70 -5.46 2.56
C LYS A 19 29.00 -6.76 2.17
N THR A 20 27.91 -7.09 2.86
CA THR A 20 27.14 -8.30 2.56
C THR A 20 26.55 -8.25 1.16
N LYS A 21 26.10 -7.07 0.71
CA LYS A 21 25.53 -6.87 -0.62
C LYS A 21 26.54 -7.07 -1.72
N THR A 22 27.79 -6.62 -1.54
CA THR A 22 28.88 -6.93 -2.48
C THR A 22 29.07 -8.44 -2.62
N SER A 23 29.13 -9.18 -1.52
CA SER A 23 29.27 -10.64 -1.57
C SER A 23 28.06 -11.35 -2.20
N ALA A 24 26.84 -10.87 -1.96
CA ALA A 24 25.63 -11.38 -2.59
C ALA A 24 25.64 -11.15 -4.11
N LEU A 25 26.09 -9.98 -4.57
CA LEU A 25 26.25 -9.66 -5.99
C LEU A 25 27.30 -10.54 -6.66
N GLU A 26 28.46 -10.74 -6.01
CA GLU A 26 29.55 -11.60 -6.52
C GLU A 26 29.13 -13.07 -6.64
N SER A 27 28.31 -13.56 -5.72
CA SER A 27 27.77 -14.93 -5.74
C SER A 27 26.54 -15.10 -6.65
N GLY A 28 25.99 -14.00 -7.18
CA GLY A 28 24.77 -14.02 -7.99
C GLY A 28 23.48 -14.30 -7.19
N ASP A 29 23.52 -14.15 -5.87
CA ASP A 29 22.36 -14.29 -4.99
C ASP A 29 21.40 -13.11 -5.17
N ARG A 30 20.42 -13.28 -6.05
CA ARG A 30 19.44 -12.24 -6.39
C ARG A 30 18.49 -11.94 -5.24
N GLU A 31 18.02 -12.96 -4.53
CA GLU A 31 17.06 -12.80 -3.43
C GLU A 31 17.74 -12.11 -2.24
N GLY A 32 18.95 -12.54 -1.88
CA GLY A 32 19.76 -11.88 -0.86
C GLY A 32 20.10 -10.44 -1.23
N THR A 33 20.41 -10.16 -2.50
CA THR A 33 20.63 -8.79 -2.98
C THR A 33 19.39 -7.93 -2.81
N GLN A 34 18.21 -8.40 -3.24
CA GLN A 34 16.95 -7.68 -3.12
C GLN A 34 16.58 -7.41 -1.66
N LEU A 35 16.79 -8.39 -0.76
CA LEU A 35 16.57 -8.20 0.66
C LEU A 35 17.48 -7.09 1.22
N LEU A 36 18.74 -7.04 0.78
CA LEU A 36 19.70 -6.01 1.20
C LEU A 36 19.37 -4.64 0.61
N ASP A 37 18.81 -4.56 -0.61
CA ASP A 37 18.23 -3.32 -1.17
C ASP A 37 17.11 -2.79 -0.28
N ILE A 38 16.14 -3.65 0.08
CA ILE A 38 15.03 -3.29 0.98
C ILE A 38 15.57 -2.80 2.33
N MET A 39 16.53 -3.52 2.92
CA MET A 39 17.16 -3.12 4.18
C MET A 39 17.90 -1.78 4.07
N GLU A 40 18.57 -1.53 2.96
CA GLU A 40 19.26 -0.26 2.70
C GLU A 40 18.25 0.89 2.60
N THR A 41 17.15 0.70 1.87
CA THR A 41 16.07 1.68 1.74
C THR A 41 15.38 1.94 3.07
N LEU A 42 15.04 0.89 3.83
CA LEU A 42 14.51 1.04 5.19
C LEU A 42 15.50 1.79 6.09
N THR A 43 16.79 1.51 5.99
CA THR A 43 17.81 2.23 6.76
C THR A 43 17.90 3.70 6.31
N LYS A 44 17.78 3.98 5.01
CA LYS A 44 17.75 5.36 4.50
C LYS A 44 16.52 6.11 5.02
N VAL A 45 15.33 5.53 4.85
CA VAL A 45 14.05 6.11 5.27
C VAL A 45 13.97 6.27 6.79
N SER A 46 14.49 5.32 7.56
CA SER A 46 14.41 5.33 9.03
C SER A 46 15.48 6.21 9.70
N TYR A 47 16.63 6.43 9.06
CA TYR A 47 17.78 7.09 9.72
C TYR A 47 18.29 8.35 9.01
N SER A 48 17.79 8.76 7.84
CA SER A 48 18.47 9.76 6.99
C SER A 48 17.87 11.16 6.92
N ASP A 49 16.98 11.57 7.82
CA ASP A 49 16.63 12.99 7.80
C ASP A 49 16.16 13.54 9.15
N ALA A 50 16.60 14.75 9.50
CA ALA A 50 15.91 15.54 10.52
C ALA A 50 14.46 15.84 10.05
N ALA A 51 14.21 15.82 8.73
CA ALA A 51 12.88 15.81 8.11
C ALA A 51 12.15 14.45 8.19
N CYS A 52 12.75 13.39 8.75
CA CYS A 52 12.12 12.09 9.00
C CYS A 52 11.75 11.88 10.47
N THR A 53 12.08 12.82 11.35
CA THR A 53 11.33 12.93 12.61
C THR A 53 9.85 13.08 12.25
N PRO A 54 8.92 12.42 12.98
CA PRO A 54 7.48 12.53 12.69
C PRO A 54 7.04 13.99 12.76
N ASN A 55 7.09 14.68 11.63
CA ASN A 55 6.57 16.02 11.52
C ASN A 55 5.07 15.84 11.28
N GLU A 56 4.29 16.15 12.30
CA GLU A 56 2.84 16.03 12.25
C GLU A 56 2.20 16.90 11.15
N ASN A 57 2.96 17.84 10.57
CA ASN A 57 2.59 18.67 9.43
C ASN A 57 3.06 18.12 8.07
N GLU A 58 3.65 16.94 8.02
CA GLU A 58 4.01 16.30 6.75
C GLU A 58 2.80 16.15 5.82
N SER A 59 3.05 16.35 4.53
CA SER A 59 2.03 16.15 3.50
C SER A 59 1.73 14.66 3.32
N GLU A 60 0.51 14.33 2.91
CA GLU A 60 0.11 12.95 2.59
C GLU A 60 1.05 12.32 1.53
N LEU A 61 1.49 13.13 0.55
CA LEU A 61 2.38 12.70 -0.51
C LEU A 61 3.79 12.35 0.01
N THR A 62 4.28 13.08 1.00
CA THR A 62 5.58 12.79 1.62
C THR A 62 5.56 11.45 2.33
N THR A 63 4.52 11.19 3.13
CA THR A 63 4.34 9.91 3.83
C THR A 63 4.13 8.76 2.86
N TYR A 64 3.35 8.98 1.79
CA TYR A 64 3.15 8.02 0.71
C TYR A 64 4.47 7.57 0.07
N ARG A 65 5.31 8.53 -0.34
CA ARG A 65 6.58 8.24 -1.04
C ARG A 65 7.52 7.36 -0.24
N ARG A 66 7.57 7.51 1.09
CA ARG A 66 8.40 6.66 1.97
C ARG A 66 8.02 5.19 1.87
N VAL A 67 6.72 4.89 1.84
CA VAL A 67 6.22 3.52 1.73
C VAL A 67 6.44 2.98 0.31
N VAL A 68 6.20 3.81 -0.71
CA VAL A 68 6.37 3.41 -2.11
C VAL A 68 7.81 3.04 -2.43
N MET A 69 8.80 3.79 -1.93
CA MET A 69 10.22 3.45 -2.16
C MET A 69 10.55 2.01 -1.69
N VAL A 70 10.03 1.60 -0.54
CA VAL A 70 10.21 0.24 -0.03
C VAL A 70 9.46 -0.78 -0.91
N LEU A 71 8.26 -0.43 -1.36
CA LEU A 71 7.49 -1.30 -2.27
C LEU A 71 8.13 -1.42 -3.65
N ASP A 72 8.78 -0.38 -4.17
CA ASP A 72 9.50 -0.44 -5.44
C ASP A 72 10.63 -1.48 -5.37
N ASP A 73 11.40 -1.50 -4.27
CA ASP A 73 12.44 -2.52 -4.07
C ASP A 73 11.86 -3.93 -3.91
N ILE A 74 10.74 -4.08 -3.17
CA ILE A 74 10.04 -5.37 -3.00
C ILE A 74 9.50 -5.90 -4.32
N LEU A 75 8.99 -5.01 -5.17
CA LEU A 75 8.34 -5.35 -6.42
C LEU A 75 9.32 -5.37 -7.60
N ASP A 76 10.58 -5.04 -7.38
CA ASP A 76 11.59 -5.05 -8.44
C ASP A 76 11.70 -6.43 -9.08
N GLY A 77 11.87 -6.44 -10.40
CA GLY A 77 11.88 -7.67 -11.21
C GLY A 77 10.51 -8.36 -11.36
N THR A 78 9.45 -7.88 -10.71
CA THR A 78 8.10 -8.45 -10.88
C THR A 78 7.32 -7.78 -12.02
N MET A 79 6.21 -8.41 -12.43
CA MET A 79 5.26 -7.81 -13.39
C MET A 79 4.28 -6.81 -12.74
N LEU A 80 4.44 -6.53 -11.45
CA LEU A 80 3.57 -5.67 -10.68
C LEU A 80 3.97 -4.20 -10.90
N LYS A 81 2.98 -3.32 -10.98
CA LYS A 81 3.14 -1.89 -11.20
C LYS A 81 2.34 -1.10 -10.19
N ILE A 82 3.00 -0.19 -9.51
CA ILE A 82 2.38 0.84 -8.69
C ILE A 82 1.89 1.96 -9.61
N LYS A 83 0.65 2.41 -9.39
CA LYS A 83 0.07 3.58 -10.07
C LYS A 83 -0.31 4.62 -9.02
N ASP A 84 0.23 5.82 -9.19
CA ASP A 84 0.16 6.92 -8.23
C ASP A 84 -1.20 7.62 -8.14
N VAL A 85 -1.28 8.41 -7.05
CA VAL A 85 -2.31 9.37 -6.62
C VAL A 85 -2.74 10.27 -7.78
N GLU A 86 -3.70 9.80 -8.56
CA GLU A 86 -4.52 10.53 -9.56
C GLU A 86 -5.18 9.55 -10.54
N THR A 87 -4.76 8.29 -10.54
CA THR A 87 -5.36 7.26 -11.38
C THR A 87 -6.77 6.92 -10.91
N ILE A 88 -7.75 7.16 -11.77
CA ILE A 88 -9.14 6.79 -11.54
C ILE A 88 -9.28 5.26 -11.42
N CYS A 89 -9.95 4.80 -10.38
CA CYS A 89 -10.33 3.40 -10.27
C CYS A 89 -11.48 3.03 -11.20
N ARG A 90 -11.16 2.29 -12.27
CA ARG A 90 -12.12 1.77 -13.26
C ARG A 90 -13.19 0.88 -12.63
N ALA A 91 -12.82 0.00 -11.69
CA ALA A 91 -13.77 -0.83 -10.95
C ALA A 91 -14.80 0.03 -10.19
N SER A 92 -14.36 1.07 -9.49
CA SER A 92 -15.28 2.00 -8.84
C SER A 92 -16.14 2.79 -9.82
N LYS A 93 -15.61 3.15 -11.00
CA LYS A 93 -16.40 3.82 -12.04
C LYS A 93 -17.51 2.92 -12.57
N ALA A 94 -17.23 1.63 -12.76
CA ALA A 94 -18.22 0.66 -13.22
C ALA A 94 -19.36 0.49 -12.20
N ILE A 95 -19.02 0.23 -10.92
CA ILE A 95 -20.03 0.14 -9.85
C ILE A 95 -20.85 1.42 -9.72
N GLY A 96 -20.22 2.59 -9.88
CA GLY A 96 -20.94 3.87 -9.88
C GLY A 96 -22.02 3.92 -10.97
N LYS A 97 -21.69 3.49 -12.19
CA LYS A 97 -22.65 3.44 -13.30
C LYS A 97 -23.79 2.44 -13.03
N ASP A 98 -23.48 1.29 -12.44
CA ASP A 98 -24.51 0.29 -12.15
C ASP A 98 -25.48 0.78 -11.07
N HIS A 99 -25.00 1.51 -10.06
CA HIS A 99 -25.85 2.18 -9.08
C HIS A 99 -26.72 3.28 -9.69
N GLU A 100 -26.16 4.12 -10.58
CA GLU A 100 -26.94 5.14 -11.29
C GLU A 100 -28.09 4.53 -12.10
N LYS A 101 -27.83 3.38 -12.76
CA LYS A 101 -28.88 2.64 -13.49
C LYS A 101 -29.96 2.09 -12.58
N LEU A 102 -29.58 1.54 -11.43
CA LEU A 102 -30.50 0.84 -10.53
C LEU A 102 -31.37 1.79 -9.69
N PHE A 103 -30.80 2.91 -9.23
CA PHE A 103 -31.45 3.83 -8.28
C PHE A 103 -31.76 5.22 -8.86
N GLY A 104 -31.42 5.47 -10.12
CA GLY A 104 -31.58 6.76 -10.79
C GLY A 104 -30.46 7.76 -10.47
N ALA A 105 -30.40 8.85 -11.26
CA ALA A 105 -29.37 9.89 -11.16
C ALA A 105 -29.47 10.81 -9.92
N THR A 106 -30.37 10.50 -8.99
CA THR A 106 -30.62 11.27 -7.76
C THR A 106 -29.52 11.11 -6.71
N ILE A 107 -28.66 10.09 -6.85
CA ILE A 107 -27.47 9.93 -6.00
C ILE A 107 -26.28 10.55 -6.75
N PRO A 108 -25.64 11.63 -6.24
CA PRO A 108 -24.53 12.29 -6.91
C PRO A 108 -23.27 11.42 -6.86
N LEU A 109 -23.17 10.45 -7.76
CA LEU A 109 -21.99 9.61 -7.95
C LEU A 109 -20.99 10.33 -8.86
N ASN A 110 -20.43 11.46 -8.40
CA ASN A 110 -19.33 12.19 -9.04
C ASN A 110 -19.38 12.24 -10.60
N ALA A 111 -20.50 12.58 -11.24
CA ALA A 111 -20.57 12.86 -12.70
C ALA A 111 -19.69 11.94 -13.60
N GLY A 112 -19.70 10.62 -13.39
CA GLY A 112 -18.92 9.68 -14.20
C GLY A 112 -17.39 9.67 -13.98
N PHE A 113 -16.86 10.39 -12.98
CA PHE A 113 -15.47 10.27 -12.53
C PHE A 113 -15.36 9.17 -11.47
N GLY A 114 -14.63 8.11 -11.80
CA GLY A 114 -14.24 7.14 -10.78
C GLY A 114 -13.29 7.77 -9.76
N ARG A 115 -13.10 7.09 -8.63
CA ARG A 115 -12.37 7.69 -7.50
C ARG A 115 -10.86 7.73 -7.74
N ARG A 116 -10.25 8.84 -7.34
CA ARG A 116 -8.79 8.95 -7.15
C ARG A 116 -8.43 8.17 -5.89
N ILE A 117 -7.39 7.36 -5.98
CA ILE A 117 -6.91 6.48 -4.91
C ILE A 117 -5.44 6.80 -4.70
N GLY A 118 -4.98 6.77 -3.45
CA GLY A 118 -3.58 6.98 -3.11
C GLY A 118 -2.62 6.11 -3.92
N MET A 119 -2.85 4.79 -3.90
CA MET A 119 -2.05 3.82 -4.64
C MET A 119 -2.91 2.74 -5.24
N ILE A 120 -2.61 2.35 -6.48
CA ILE A 120 -3.20 1.15 -7.11
C ILE A 120 -2.08 0.21 -7.51
N LEU A 121 -2.09 -1.00 -6.96
CA LEU A 121 -1.26 -2.09 -7.45
C LEU A 121 -1.95 -2.75 -8.63
N SER A 122 -1.21 -2.98 -9.72
CA SER A 122 -1.77 -3.53 -10.94
C SER A 122 -0.78 -4.40 -11.70
N THR A 123 -1.27 -5.30 -12.53
CA THR A 123 -0.46 -6.02 -13.52
C THR A 123 -1.23 -6.15 -14.82
N LYS A 124 -0.57 -6.06 -15.98
CA LYS A 124 -1.19 -6.21 -17.31
C LYS A 124 -2.56 -5.49 -17.46
N ASN A 125 -2.66 -4.27 -16.90
CA ASN A 125 -3.88 -3.44 -16.83
C ASN A 125 -5.03 -3.93 -15.93
N VAL A 126 -4.86 -5.05 -15.23
CA VAL A 126 -5.74 -5.53 -14.16
C VAL A 126 -5.32 -4.87 -12.84
N LYS A 127 -6.29 -4.32 -12.10
CA LYS A 127 -6.06 -3.77 -10.76
C LYS A 127 -6.13 -4.90 -9.74
N LEU A 128 -5.16 -4.98 -8.84
CA LEU A 128 -5.07 -6.02 -7.83
C LEU A 128 -5.49 -5.50 -6.45
N SER A 129 -5.12 -4.26 -6.12
CA SER A 129 -5.51 -3.64 -4.86
C SER A 129 -5.50 -2.12 -4.91
N SER A 130 -6.08 -1.52 -3.88
CA SER A 130 -6.00 -0.09 -3.59
C SER A 130 -5.48 0.17 -2.19
N SER A 131 -4.69 1.22 -2.01
CA SER A 131 -4.22 1.68 -0.70
C SER A 131 -4.36 3.20 -0.56
N GLU A 132 -4.49 3.68 0.66
CA GLU A 132 -4.83 5.08 0.96
C GLU A 132 -3.98 5.64 2.10
N TRP A 133 -3.62 6.93 1.99
CA TRP A 133 -2.82 7.66 2.97
C TRP A 133 -3.58 8.88 3.49
N LYS A 134 -3.40 9.17 4.77
CA LYS A 134 -3.88 10.35 5.48
C LYS A 134 -2.75 10.90 6.34
N ARG A 135 -2.72 12.22 6.53
CA ARG A 135 -1.73 12.87 7.41
C ARG A 135 -1.99 12.51 8.88
N SER A 136 -0.96 12.57 9.72
CA SER A 136 -1.04 12.21 11.15
C SER A 136 -2.13 12.98 11.91
N ARG A 137 -2.30 14.28 11.62
CA ARG A 137 -3.30 15.16 12.27
C ARG A 137 -4.72 15.01 11.71
N THR A 138 -4.99 13.98 10.93
CA THR A 138 -6.34 13.77 10.40
C THR A 138 -7.26 13.34 11.55
N PRO A 139 -8.45 13.97 11.71
CA PRO A 139 -9.41 13.54 12.72
C PRO A 139 -9.79 12.06 12.56
N ILE A 140 -9.89 11.32 13.66
CA ILE A 140 -10.18 9.88 13.66
C ILE A 140 -11.43 9.55 12.83
N ALA A 141 -12.49 10.35 12.93
CA ALA A 141 -13.69 10.16 12.13
C ALA A 141 -13.42 10.16 10.62
N LYS A 142 -12.52 11.04 10.14
CA LYS A 142 -12.10 11.06 8.73
C LYS A 142 -11.21 9.86 8.39
N CYS A 143 -10.35 9.42 9.31
CA CYS A 143 -9.58 8.19 9.13
C CYS A 143 -10.52 6.99 8.96
N LEU A 144 -11.48 6.77 9.86
CA LEU A 144 -12.46 5.67 9.78
C LEU A 144 -13.29 5.71 8.48
N GLN A 145 -13.71 6.91 8.05
CA GLN A 145 -14.36 7.09 6.75
C GLN A 145 -13.44 6.68 5.60
N GLN A 146 -12.15 6.99 5.67
CA GLN A 146 -11.16 6.60 4.66
C GLN A 146 -10.92 5.09 4.66
N GLN A 147 -10.86 4.45 5.82
CA GLN A 147 -10.73 2.99 5.93
C GLN A 147 -11.93 2.29 5.28
N SER A 148 -13.13 2.72 5.65
CA SER A 148 -14.37 2.23 5.04
C SER A 148 -14.43 2.47 3.53
N LYS A 149 -13.76 3.51 3.02
CA LYS A 149 -13.62 3.73 1.57
C LYS A 149 -12.67 2.72 0.97
N ASN A 150 -11.49 2.50 1.55
CA ASN A 150 -10.47 1.61 1.01
C ASN A 150 -10.93 0.14 0.99
N ILE A 151 -11.63 -0.32 2.03
CA ILE A 151 -12.25 -1.66 2.07
C ILE A 151 -13.26 -1.82 0.93
N ARG A 152 -14.15 -0.84 0.74
CA ARG A 152 -15.14 -0.86 -0.35
C ARG A 152 -14.47 -0.87 -1.74
N MET A 153 -13.33 -0.19 -1.87
CA MET A 153 -12.57 -0.18 -3.11
C MET A 153 -11.93 -1.54 -3.42
N ASN A 154 -11.29 -2.15 -2.43
CA ASN A 154 -10.69 -3.48 -2.56
C ASN A 154 -11.77 -4.55 -2.79
N ARG A 155 -12.93 -4.44 -2.14
CA ARG A 155 -14.14 -5.23 -2.45
C ARG A 155 -14.58 -5.06 -3.89
N ALA A 156 -14.57 -3.84 -4.42
CA ALA A 156 -14.97 -3.56 -5.81
C ALA A 156 -14.00 -4.16 -6.84
N ILE A 157 -12.73 -4.33 -6.48
CA ILE A 157 -11.71 -4.94 -7.34
C ILE A 157 -11.85 -6.46 -7.37
N LEU A 158 -12.18 -7.09 -6.24
CA LEU A 158 -12.17 -8.54 -6.07
C LEU A 158 -13.01 -9.32 -7.13
N PRO A 159 -14.25 -8.93 -7.49
CA PRO A 159 -15.00 -9.63 -8.53
C PRO A 159 -14.30 -9.67 -9.90
N TYR A 160 -13.52 -8.63 -10.25
CA TYR A 160 -12.76 -8.63 -11.49
C TYR A 160 -11.59 -9.61 -11.46
N LEU A 161 -11.04 -9.89 -10.28
CA LEU A 161 -10.00 -10.91 -10.11
C LEU A 161 -10.60 -12.32 -10.17
N LEU A 162 -11.72 -12.54 -9.48
CA LEU A 162 -12.43 -13.81 -9.50
C LEU A 162 -13.00 -14.18 -10.88
N ALA A 163 -13.22 -13.20 -11.76
CA ALA A 163 -13.66 -13.42 -13.13
C ALA A 163 -12.51 -13.75 -14.12
N LEU A 164 -11.25 -13.74 -13.67
CA LEU A 164 -10.13 -14.22 -14.47
C LEU A 164 -10.19 -15.75 -14.59
N PRO A 165 -9.58 -16.34 -15.63
CA PRO A 165 -9.50 -17.79 -15.78
C PRO A 165 -8.48 -18.37 -14.79
N ILE A 166 -8.88 -18.42 -13.51
CA ILE A 166 -8.12 -18.97 -12.38
C ILE A 166 -8.71 -20.34 -12.08
N ASP A 167 -7.86 -21.31 -11.76
CA ASP A 167 -8.31 -22.64 -11.34
C ASP A 167 -9.14 -22.54 -10.05
N GLN A 168 -10.12 -23.43 -9.89
CA GLN A 168 -11.08 -23.35 -8.78
C GLN A 168 -10.39 -23.43 -7.42
N ASP A 169 -9.34 -24.25 -7.30
CA ASP A 169 -8.53 -24.41 -6.08
C ASP A 169 -7.79 -23.12 -5.70
N ASP A 170 -7.41 -22.32 -6.69
CA ASP A 170 -6.76 -21.02 -6.50
C ASP A 170 -7.76 -19.91 -6.26
N ALA A 171 -8.95 -19.98 -6.88
CA ALA A 171 -10.03 -18.99 -6.74
C ALA A 171 -10.45 -18.81 -5.27
N ASP A 172 -10.49 -19.91 -4.51
CA ASP A 172 -10.78 -19.90 -3.07
C ASP A 172 -9.69 -19.20 -2.26
N ASN A 173 -8.50 -18.99 -2.80
CA ASN A 173 -7.39 -18.28 -2.16
C ASN A 173 -7.24 -16.83 -2.63
N VAL A 174 -8.09 -16.36 -3.55
CA VAL A 174 -8.04 -14.99 -4.06
C VAL A 174 -8.63 -14.02 -3.04
N PHE A 175 -7.85 -12.99 -2.68
CA PHE A 175 -8.29 -11.85 -1.89
C PHE A 175 -7.58 -10.59 -2.37
N THR A 176 -8.13 -9.42 -2.03
CA THR A 176 -7.45 -8.13 -2.24
C THR A 176 -6.87 -7.63 -0.93
N VAL A 177 -5.70 -6.99 -0.99
CA VAL A 177 -5.03 -6.41 0.19
C VAL A 177 -5.02 -4.90 0.09
N GLY A 178 -5.76 -4.23 0.97
CA GLY A 178 -5.73 -2.78 1.11
C GLY A 178 -4.87 -2.34 2.28
N MET A 179 -3.96 -1.38 2.03
CA MET A 179 -3.19 -0.72 3.08
C MET A 179 -3.77 0.67 3.38
N GLU A 180 -3.81 1.03 4.66
CA GLU A 180 -4.38 2.27 5.16
C GLU A 180 -3.40 2.92 6.11
N TRP A 181 -2.90 4.10 5.74
CA TRP A 181 -1.88 4.80 6.50
C TRP A 181 -2.42 6.10 7.07
N THR A 182 -2.16 6.34 8.35
CA THR A 182 -2.38 7.63 9.02
C THR A 182 -1.05 8.09 9.62
N GLY A 183 -0.37 9.00 8.92
CA GLY A 183 1.02 9.31 9.22
C GLY A 183 1.88 8.03 9.14
N PRO A 184 2.71 7.75 10.15
CA PRO A 184 3.58 6.57 10.14
C PRO A 184 2.85 5.26 10.47
N ILE A 185 1.58 5.32 10.89
CA ILE A 185 0.83 4.13 11.33
C ILE A 185 0.07 3.54 10.14
N GLY A 186 0.47 2.35 9.72
CA GLY A 186 -0.19 1.57 8.68
C GLY A 186 -1.07 0.45 9.24
N TYR A 187 -2.15 0.14 8.53
CA TYR A 187 -2.97 -1.06 8.74
C TYR A 187 -3.13 -1.80 7.42
N MET A 188 -3.18 -3.13 7.47
CA MET A 188 -3.48 -3.96 6.31
C MET A 188 -4.82 -4.67 6.51
N SER A 189 -5.62 -4.69 5.45
CA SER A 189 -6.89 -5.38 5.40
C SER A 189 -6.91 -6.32 4.21
N ALA A 190 -7.25 -7.58 4.45
CA ALA A 190 -7.53 -8.55 3.41
C ALA A 190 -9.04 -8.64 3.20
N VAL A 191 -9.50 -8.46 1.96
CA VAL A 191 -10.92 -8.57 1.58
C VAL A 191 -11.10 -9.83 0.74
N LYS A 192 -11.96 -10.72 1.21
CA LYS A 192 -12.25 -12.03 0.61
C LYS A 192 -13.75 -12.28 0.56
N THR A 193 -14.21 -13.06 -0.42
CA THR A 193 -15.56 -13.61 -0.42
C THR A 193 -15.67 -14.76 0.58
N PHE A 194 -16.73 -14.77 1.36
CA PHE A 194 -17.07 -15.84 2.29
C PHE A 194 -18.56 -16.15 2.13
N GLU A 195 -18.87 -17.32 1.58
CA GLU A 195 -20.23 -17.73 1.19
C GLU A 195 -20.90 -16.69 0.27
N TYR A 196 -21.82 -15.89 0.81
CA TYR A 196 -22.55 -14.81 0.12
C TYR A 196 -22.20 -13.41 0.65
N ALA A 197 -21.24 -13.32 1.57
CA ALA A 197 -20.77 -12.10 2.19
C ALA A 197 -19.30 -11.81 1.85
N TYR A 198 -18.84 -10.61 2.20
CA TYR A 198 -17.43 -10.26 2.10
C TYR A 198 -16.88 -10.18 3.52
N SER A 199 -15.83 -10.96 3.81
CA SER A 199 -15.10 -10.86 5.06
C SER A 199 -13.92 -9.93 4.88
N THR A 200 -13.73 -9.05 5.85
CA THR A 200 -12.52 -8.23 5.94
C THR A 200 -11.77 -8.61 7.20
N VAL A 201 -10.58 -9.19 7.05
CA VAL A 201 -9.69 -9.44 8.19
C VAL A 201 -8.70 -8.30 8.27
N ARG A 202 -8.69 -7.62 9.41
CA ARG A 202 -7.68 -6.62 9.72
C ARG A 202 -6.48 -7.33 10.33
N CYS A 203 -5.42 -7.51 9.55
CA CYS A 203 -4.14 -7.89 10.12
C CYS A 203 -3.57 -6.65 10.79
N LEU A 204 -3.69 -6.59 12.13
CA LEU A 204 -3.04 -5.59 12.98
C LEU A 204 -1.54 -5.88 13.03
N TYR A 205 -0.85 -5.63 11.93
CA TYR A 205 0.54 -5.23 12.02
C TYR A 205 0.51 -3.72 12.16
N SER A 206 0.58 -3.23 13.39
CA SER A 206 1.07 -1.87 13.58
C SER A 206 2.53 -1.92 13.16
N LEU A 207 2.79 -1.68 11.87
CA LEU A 207 4.09 -1.17 11.47
C LEU A 207 4.17 0.22 12.10
N HIS A 208 4.55 0.24 13.38
CA HIS A 208 5.16 1.43 13.93
C HIS A 208 6.50 1.51 13.22
N LEU A 209 6.50 2.17 12.06
CA LEU A 209 7.69 2.87 11.64
C LEU A 209 7.89 3.93 12.73
N SER A 210 8.52 3.52 13.82
CA SER A 210 9.09 4.43 14.80
C SER A 210 10.26 5.13 14.10
N LEU A 211 9.87 6.05 13.21
CA LEU A 211 10.69 7.06 12.53
C LEU A 211 11.13 8.10 13.56
#